data_AF-A0A2D9VRH6-F1
#
_entry.id   AF-A0A2D9VRH6-F1
#
_cell.length_a   1.000
_cell.length_b   1.000
_cell.length_c   1.000
_cell.angle_alpha   90.00
_cell.angle_beta   90.00
_cell.angle_gamma   90.00
#
_symmetry.space_group_name_H-M   'P 1'
#
loop_
_entity.id
_entity.type
_entity.pdbx_description
1 polymer ?
#
loop_
_entity_poly.entity_id
_entity_poly.type
_entity_poly.pdbx_seq_one_letter_code
_entity_poly.pdbx_strand_id
1 'polypeptide(L)'
;MFNLFGDKIIWWVLILLFIASILLVYSSGGGATLITHITHIIMGFGLIFIFSRFNYRYFTNLSTILVAISSLMLFILIISPSYTGSVFSTIKGRWISFGMFSFQPSELAKYSLVLFLCRNLVLYKDLLNKFMYLFLYILLPTILICLLIVPFNLSTVIL
;
A
#
# COMPACT_ATOMS: atom_id res chain seq x y z
N MET A 1 -0.59 26.06 -20.45
CA MET A 1 0.44 25.08 -20.02
C MET A 1 -0.06 24.36 -18.78
N PHE A 2 -0.48 23.11 -18.90
CA PHE A 2 -0.85 22.30 -17.74
C PHE A 2 0.43 21.97 -16.96
N ASN A 3 0.74 22.75 -15.92
CA ASN A 3 1.75 22.35 -14.94
C ASN A 3 1.18 21.19 -14.14
N LEU A 4 1.41 19.96 -14.63
CA LEU A 4 1.31 18.76 -13.82
C LEU A 4 2.27 18.98 -12.63
N PHE A 5 1.73 18.95 -11.40
CA PHE A 5 2.54 19.00 -10.19
C PHE A 5 3.34 17.70 -10.11
N GLY A 6 4.59 17.76 -10.55
CA GLY A 6 5.49 16.60 -10.60
C GLY A 6 6.52 16.71 -11.72
N ASP A 7 7.60 15.94 -11.61
CA ASP A 7 8.63 15.87 -12.65
C ASP A 7 8.03 15.29 -13.95
N LYS A 8 8.24 15.99 -15.08
CA LYS A 8 7.77 15.56 -16.40
C LYS A 8 8.31 14.18 -16.78
N ILE A 9 9.50 13.82 -16.31
CA ILE A 9 10.14 12.53 -16.60
C ILE A 9 9.31 11.38 -15.99
N ILE A 10 8.81 11.55 -14.76
CA ILE A 10 8.01 10.53 -14.06
C ILE A 10 6.72 10.25 -14.83
N TRP A 11 6.06 11.30 -15.34
CA TRP A 11 4.86 11.15 -16.15
C TRP A 11 5.12 10.38 -17.46
N TRP A 12 6.23 10.65 -18.13
CA TRP A 12 6.61 9.91 -19.34
C TRP A 12 6.90 8.44 -19.08
N VAL A 13 7.64 8.12 -18.02
CA VAL A 13 7.93 6.75 -17.62
C VAL A 13 6.63 6.01 -17.27
N LEU A 14 5.72 6.66 -16.56
CA LEU A 14 4.43 6.10 -16.17
C LEU A 14 3.54 5.77 -17.37
N ILE A 15 3.46 6.68 -18.35
CA ILE A 15 2.71 6.44 -19.60
C ILE A 15 3.30 5.25 -20.36
N LEU A 16 4.64 5.17 -20.45
CA LEU A 16 5.32 4.06 -21.11
C LEU A 16 5.00 2.72 -20.44
N LEU A 17 5.05 2.66 -19.11
CA LEU A 17 4.71 1.46 -18.35
C LEU A 17 3.24 1.04 -18.53
N PHE A 18 2.31 2.00 -18.60
CA PHE A 18 0.91 1.67 -18.88
C PHE A 18 0.69 1.11 -20.28
N ILE A 19 1.35 1.66 -21.30
CA ILE A 19 1.29 1.13 -22.67
C ILE A 19 1.82 -0.30 -22.70
N ALA A 20 2.98 -0.56 -22.09
CA ALA A 20 3.55 -1.90 -22.00
C ALA A 20 2.61 -2.87 -21.28
N SER A 21 1.96 -2.44 -20.20
CA SER A 21 0.99 -3.24 -19.45
C SER A 21 -0.21 -3.65 -20.31
N ILE A 22 -0.80 -2.72 -21.07
CA ILE A 22 -1.94 -3.00 -21.95
C ILE A 22 -1.57 -4.04 -23.02
N LEU A 23 -0.38 -3.91 -23.63
CA LEU A 23 0.10 -4.85 -24.64
C LEU A 23 0.26 -6.28 -24.08
N LEU A 24 0.85 -6.41 -22.89
CA LEU A 24 1.06 -7.70 -22.23
C LEU A 24 -0.27 -8.38 -21.86
N VAL A 25 -1.24 -7.62 -21.39
CA VAL A 25 -2.55 -8.15 -20.99
C VAL A 25 -3.35 -8.59 -22.21
N TYR A 26 -3.33 -7.78 -23.28
CA TYR A 26 -3.94 -8.17 -24.55
C TYR A 26 -3.34 -9.48 -25.07
N SER A 27 -2.02 -9.63 -25.00
CA SER A 27 -1.31 -10.82 -25.46
C SER A 27 -1.60 -12.08 -24.64
N SER A 28 -1.89 -11.95 -23.33
CA SER A 28 -2.02 -13.11 -22.43
C SER A 28 -3.47 -13.51 -22.13
N GLY A 29 -4.39 -12.54 -22.00
CA GLY A 29 -5.78 -12.79 -21.58
C GLY A 29 -6.85 -12.46 -22.63
N GLY A 30 -6.48 -11.87 -23.76
CA GLY A 30 -7.40 -11.51 -24.84
C GLY A 30 -8.26 -10.27 -24.54
N GLY A 31 -9.35 -10.10 -25.29
CA GLY A 31 -10.15 -8.86 -25.28
C GLY A 31 -11.03 -8.66 -24.03
N ALA A 32 -11.54 -9.74 -23.42
CA ALA A 32 -12.44 -9.62 -22.27
C ALA A 32 -11.71 -9.17 -20.99
N THR A 33 -10.48 -9.63 -20.77
CA THR A 33 -9.63 -9.18 -19.65
C THR A 33 -9.07 -7.78 -19.88
N LEU A 34 -8.96 -7.33 -21.14
CA LEU A 34 -8.53 -5.97 -21.46
C LEU A 34 -9.52 -4.93 -20.92
N ILE A 35 -10.83 -5.19 -21.00
CA ILE A 35 -11.86 -4.26 -20.52
C ILE A 35 -11.74 -4.07 -19.01
N THR A 36 -11.60 -5.15 -18.25
CA THR A 36 -11.41 -5.06 -16.79
C THR A 36 -10.05 -4.44 -16.45
N HIS A 37 -9.01 -4.70 -17.23
CA HIS A 37 -7.69 -4.11 -16.98
C HIS A 37 -7.66 -2.60 -17.25
N ILE A 38 -8.37 -2.13 -18.28
CA ILE A 38 -8.50 -0.70 -18.59
C ILE A 38 -9.18 0.04 -17.43
N THR A 39 -10.23 -0.51 -16.83
CA THR A 39 -10.89 0.14 -15.69
C THR A 39 -9.94 0.27 -14.49
N HIS A 40 -9.10 -0.73 -14.23
CA HIS A 40 -8.07 -0.66 -13.19
C HIS A 40 -6.99 0.38 -13.51
N ILE A 41 -6.54 0.50 -14.78
CA ILE A 41 -5.58 1.53 -15.21
C ILE A 41 -6.16 2.93 -15.00
N ILE A 42 -7.41 3.15 -15.42
CA ILE A 42 -8.07 4.46 -15.27
C ILE A 42 -8.19 4.82 -13.78
N MET A 43 -8.60 3.87 -12.93
CA MET A 43 -8.65 4.10 -11.48
C MET A 43 -7.26 4.40 -10.89
N GLY A 44 -6.25 3.63 -11.27
CA GLY A 44 -4.86 3.85 -10.82
C GLY A 44 -4.33 5.22 -11.26
N PHE A 45 -4.54 5.60 -12.52
CA PHE A 45 -4.15 6.90 -13.03
C PHE A 45 -4.87 8.05 -12.31
N GLY A 46 -6.17 7.89 -12.04
CA GLY A 46 -6.96 8.84 -11.25
C GLY A 46 -6.42 9.01 -9.83
N LEU A 47 -6.09 7.92 -9.14
CA LEU A 47 -5.48 7.97 -7.81
C LEU A 47 -4.13 8.69 -7.82
N ILE A 48 -3.26 8.39 -8.79
CA ILE A 48 -1.95 9.03 -8.92
C ILE A 48 -2.11 10.53 -9.17
N PHE A 49 -3.06 10.92 -10.02
CA PHE A 49 -3.34 12.33 -10.28
C PHE A 49 -3.83 13.06 -9.02
N ILE A 50 -4.73 12.45 -8.25
CA ILE A 50 -5.22 13.02 -6.98
C ILE A 50 -4.04 13.17 -6.00
N PHE A 51 -3.29 12.10 -5.75
CA PHE A 51 -2.18 12.11 -4.80
C PHE A 51 -1.04 13.04 -5.22
N SER A 52 -0.78 13.24 -6.51
CA SER A 52 0.22 14.19 -7.01
C SER A 52 -0.06 15.64 -6.60
N ARG A 53 -1.32 15.98 -6.30
CA ARG A 53 -1.72 17.32 -5.85
C ARG A 53 -1.71 17.48 -4.32
N PHE A 54 -1.61 16.38 -3.57
CA PHE A 54 -1.57 16.45 -2.11
C PHE A 54 -0.16 16.82 -1.62
N ASN A 55 -0.10 17.78 -0.69
CA ASN A 55 1.17 18.18 -0.10
C ASN A 55 1.72 17.06 0.80
N TYR A 56 3.00 16.73 0.61
CA TYR A 56 3.70 15.66 1.34
C TYR A 56 3.68 15.84 2.87
N ARG A 57 3.54 17.09 3.38
CA ARG A 57 3.41 17.36 4.82
C ARG A 57 2.16 16.74 5.46
N TYR A 58 1.09 16.50 4.71
CA TYR A 58 -0.09 15.83 5.27
C TYR A 58 0.17 14.34 5.50
N PHE A 59 0.95 13.70 4.61
CA PHE A 59 1.28 12.28 4.72
C PHE A 59 2.12 11.95 5.96
N THR A 60 2.99 12.87 6.40
CA THR A 60 3.79 12.62 7.60
C THR A 60 2.90 12.46 8.83
N ASN A 61 1.92 13.34 9.04
CA ASN A 61 0.99 13.21 10.19
C ASN A 61 0.02 12.04 10.02
N LEU A 62 -0.44 11.79 8.78
CA LEU A 62 -1.33 10.67 8.48
C LEU A 62 -0.66 9.31 8.63
N SER A 63 0.66 9.21 8.55
CA SER A 63 1.41 7.94 8.60
C SER A 63 1.07 7.09 9.83
N THR A 64 0.94 7.71 11.01
CA THR A 64 0.57 7.02 12.25
C THR A 64 -0.82 6.39 12.16
N ILE A 65 -1.78 7.13 11.57
CA ILE A 65 -3.15 6.68 11.36
C ILE A 65 -3.19 5.57 10.31
N LEU A 66 -2.45 5.74 9.20
CA LEU A 66 -2.34 4.75 8.13
C LEU A 66 -1.75 3.43 8.64
N VAL A 67 -0.72 3.49 9.48
CA VAL A 67 -0.15 2.30 10.13
C VAL A 67 -1.19 1.65 11.03
N ALA A 68 -1.84 2.41 11.91
CA ALA A 68 -2.85 1.89 12.82
C ALA A 68 -4.03 1.22 12.07
N ILE A 69 -4.53 1.84 11.01
CA ILE A 69 -5.59 1.28 10.17
C ILE A 69 -5.10 0.00 9.48
N SER A 70 -3.89 0.01 8.90
CA SER A 70 -3.34 -1.17 8.21
C SER A 70 -3.07 -2.33 9.16
N SER A 71 -2.57 -2.06 10.38
CA SER A 71 -2.38 -3.08 11.41
C SER A 71 -3.70 -3.63 11.91
N LEU A 72 -4.72 -2.78 12.07
CA LEU A 72 -6.05 -3.19 12.50
C LEU A 72 -6.71 -4.07 11.42
N MET A 73 -6.60 -3.70 10.14
CA MET A 73 -7.08 -4.54 9.03
C MET A 73 -6.38 -5.90 8.99
N LEU A 74 -5.06 -5.95 9.16
CA LEU A 74 -4.31 -7.19 9.22
C LEU A 74 -4.72 -8.03 10.43
N PHE A 75 -4.92 -7.40 11.59
CA PHE A 75 -5.35 -8.08 12.82
C PHE A 75 -6.75 -8.69 12.68
N ILE A 76 -7.69 -7.96 12.09
CA ILE A 76 -9.02 -8.51 11.74
C ILE A 76 -8.88 -9.71 10.80
N LEU A 77 -7.96 -9.65 9.84
CA LEU A 77 -7.73 -10.74 8.90
C LEU A 77 -7.12 -11.98 9.57
N ILE A 78 -6.33 -11.82 10.64
CA ILE A 78 -5.80 -12.94 11.46
C ILE A 78 -6.91 -13.58 12.29
N ILE A 79 -7.77 -12.76 12.90
CA ILE A 79 -8.81 -13.22 13.83
C ILE A 79 -10.02 -13.79 13.11
N SER A 80 -10.31 -13.29 11.90
CA SER A 80 -11.43 -13.80 11.11
C SER A 80 -11.16 -15.27 10.71
N PRO A 81 -11.97 -16.23 11.20
CA PRO A 81 -11.77 -17.62 10.88
C PRO A 81 -12.12 -17.79 9.40
N SER A 82 -11.10 -18.07 8.58
CA SER A 82 -11.22 -18.24 7.13
C SER A 82 -12.12 -19.42 6.69
N TYR A 83 -12.91 -20.02 7.59
CA TYR A 83 -13.60 -21.29 7.37
C TYR A 83 -15.06 -21.38 7.80
N THR A 84 -15.65 -20.37 8.43
CA THR A 84 -17.05 -20.47 8.86
C THR A 84 -17.84 -19.32 8.27
N GLY A 85 -18.59 -19.61 7.21
CA GLY A 85 -19.48 -18.65 6.59
C GLY A 85 -20.45 -18.09 7.61
N SER A 86 -20.26 -16.84 8.03
CA SER A 86 -21.29 -15.83 8.30
C SER A 86 -20.70 -14.60 8.99
N VAL A 87 -21.32 -13.45 8.69
CA VAL A 87 -21.04 -12.05 9.09
C VAL A 87 -20.05 -11.28 8.18
N PHE A 88 -18.92 -11.85 7.76
CA PHE A 88 -17.98 -11.19 6.84
C PHE A 88 -17.78 -11.99 5.53
N SER A 89 -18.78 -12.04 4.65
CA SER A 89 -18.67 -12.63 3.30
C SER A 89 -17.64 -11.95 2.38
N THR A 90 -17.04 -10.85 2.85
CA THR A 90 -16.05 -10.00 2.20
C THR A 90 -14.63 -10.59 2.25
N ILE A 91 -14.28 -11.44 3.21
CA ILE A 91 -12.88 -11.88 3.40
C ILE A 91 -12.66 -13.23 2.70
N LYS A 92 -11.86 -13.25 1.63
CA LYS A 92 -11.50 -14.46 0.88
C LYS A 92 -9.98 -14.65 0.93
N GLY A 93 -9.52 -15.47 1.87
CA GLY A 93 -8.09 -15.66 2.11
C GLY A 93 -7.41 -14.34 2.51
N ARG A 94 -6.37 -13.94 1.77
CA ARG A 94 -5.51 -12.76 2.05
C ARG A 94 -6.12 -11.41 1.61
N TRP A 95 -7.34 -11.41 1.07
CA TRP A 95 -7.96 -10.25 0.43
C TRP A 95 -9.30 -9.90 1.07
N ILE A 96 -9.56 -8.60 1.17
CA ILE A 96 -10.84 -8.03 1.58
C ILE A 96 -11.59 -7.60 0.31
N SER A 97 -12.60 -8.39 -0.07
CA SER A 97 -13.42 -8.25 -1.28
C SER A 97 -14.69 -7.42 -1.04
N PHE A 98 -14.66 -6.13 -1.37
CA PHE A 98 -15.82 -5.23 -1.42
C PHE A 98 -16.67 -5.43 -2.68
N GLY A 99 -17.14 -6.65 -2.91
CA GLY A 99 -17.98 -7.01 -4.07
C GLY A 99 -17.26 -6.92 -5.42
N MET A 100 -17.16 -5.71 -5.98
CA MET A 100 -16.50 -5.43 -7.28
C MET A 100 -14.99 -5.19 -7.16
N PHE A 101 -14.49 -4.90 -5.95
CA PHE A 101 -13.08 -4.61 -5.71
C PHE A 101 -12.52 -5.50 -4.62
N SER A 102 -11.28 -5.94 -4.79
CA SER A 102 -10.54 -6.64 -3.73
C SER A 102 -9.37 -5.78 -3.29
N PHE A 103 -9.27 -5.54 -1.99
CA PHE A 103 -8.21 -4.78 -1.37
C PHE A 103 -7.32 -5.70 -0.54
N GLN A 104 -6.00 -5.54 -0.69
CA GLN A 104 -5.01 -6.31 0.04
C GLN A 104 -4.40 -5.44 1.15
N PRO A 105 -4.70 -5.71 2.43
CA PRO A 105 -4.19 -4.90 3.53
C PRO A 105 -2.66 -4.82 3.59
N SER A 106 -1.95 -5.86 3.16
CA SER A 106 -0.48 -5.87 3.15
C SER A 106 0.14 -4.87 2.19
N GLU A 107 -0.55 -4.52 1.08
CA GLU A 107 -0.07 -3.47 0.17
C GLU A 107 -0.10 -2.11 0.86
N LEU A 108 -1.19 -1.81 1.58
CA LEU A 108 -1.29 -0.58 2.37
C LEU A 108 -0.27 -0.55 3.51
N ALA A 109 -0.08 -1.69 4.19
CA ALA A 109 0.83 -1.82 5.33
C ALA A 109 2.29 -1.52 4.95
N LYS A 110 2.73 -1.95 3.76
CA LYS A 110 4.08 -1.65 3.24
C LYS A 110 4.29 -0.14 3.10
N TYR A 111 3.38 0.56 2.43
CA TYR A 111 3.50 2.02 2.24
C TYR A 111 3.36 2.79 3.57
N SER A 112 2.44 2.37 4.45
CA SER A 112 2.24 3.01 5.74
C SER A 112 3.46 2.85 6.66
N LEU A 113 4.08 1.66 6.67
CA LEU A 113 5.29 1.36 7.43
C LEU A 113 6.45 2.26 6.99
N VAL A 114 6.69 2.39 5.68
CA VAL A 114 7.75 3.29 5.16
C VAL A 114 7.51 4.73 5.59
N LEU A 115 6.28 5.24 5.45
CA LEU A 115 5.95 6.60 5.87
C LEU A 115 6.13 6.81 7.39
N PHE A 116 5.73 5.83 8.19
CA PHE A 116 5.87 5.88 9.64
C PHE A 116 7.33 5.83 10.08
N LEU A 117 8.14 5.00 9.43
CA LEU A 117 9.59 4.96 9.61
C LEU A 117 10.23 6.32 9.31
N CYS A 118 9.96 6.89 8.14
CA CYS A 118 10.47 8.20 7.76
C CYS A 118 10.07 9.27 8.78
N ARG A 119 8.80 9.27 9.24
CA ARG A 119 8.34 10.19 10.29
C ARG A 119 9.11 10.00 11.59
N ASN A 120 9.23 8.77 12.10
CA ASN A 120 9.89 8.52 13.39
C ASN A 120 11.39 8.84 13.33
N LEU A 121 12.05 8.58 12.20
CA LEU A 121 13.44 8.97 11.98
C LEU A 121 13.64 10.49 12.09
N VAL A 122 12.70 11.27 11.55
CA VAL A 122 12.76 12.74 11.61
C VAL A 122 12.41 13.25 13.01
N LEU A 123 11.37 12.70 13.65
CA LEU A 123 10.90 13.14 14.97
C LEU A 123 11.88 12.81 16.09
N TYR A 124 12.48 11.62 16.07
CA TYR A 124 13.37 11.15 17.13
C TYR A 124 14.84 11.36 16.82
N LYS A 125 15.18 12.07 15.72
CA LYS A 125 16.55 12.25 15.20
C LYS A 125 17.59 12.52 16.29
N ASP A 126 17.28 13.41 17.24
CA ASP A 126 18.22 13.81 18.30
C ASP A 126 18.39 12.74 19.39
N LEU A 127 17.40 11.86 19.55
CA LEU A 127 17.41 10.73 20.49
C LEU A 127 18.03 9.46 19.89
N LEU A 128 18.19 9.40 18.55
CA LEU A 128 18.74 8.23 17.84
C LEU A 128 20.23 7.98 18.10
N ASN A 129 20.94 8.92 18.73
CA ASN A 129 22.32 8.72 19.15
C ASN A 129 22.48 7.57 20.16
N LYS A 130 21.39 7.14 20.81
CA LYS A 130 21.38 5.99 21.72
C LYS A 130 20.69 4.81 21.05
N PHE A 131 21.42 3.70 20.92
CA PHE A 131 20.92 2.45 20.31
C PHE A 131 19.61 1.94 20.92
N MET A 132 19.42 2.08 22.24
CA MET A 132 18.17 1.72 22.93
C MET A 132 16.94 2.47 22.37
N TYR A 133 17.09 3.76 22.07
CA TYR A 133 15.98 4.58 21.55
C TYR A 133 15.73 4.28 20.08
N LEU A 134 16.78 4.05 19.29
CA LEU A 134 16.66 3.55 17.92
C LEU A 134 15.91 2.21 17.89
N PHE A 135 16.25 1.30 18.80
CA PHE A 135 15.58 0.01 18.90
C PHE A 135 14.09 0.16 19.27
N LEU A 136 13.79 0.95 20.30
CA LEU A 136 12.43 1.06 20.84
C LEU A 136 11.47 1.83 19.92
N TYR A 137 11.92 2.92 19.29
CA TYR A 137 11.05 3.83 18.54
C TYR A 137 11.00 3.53 17.03
N ILE A 138 11.98 2.76 16.51
CA ILE A 138 12.08 2.46 15.09
C ILE A 138 12.00 0.94 14.85
N LEU A 139 12.96 0.17 15.37
CA LEU A 139 13.05 -1.27 15.06
C LEU A 139 11.87 -2.06 15.62
N LEU A 140 11.50 -1.84 16.88
CA LEU A 140 10.43 -2.60 17.53
C LEU A 140 9.07 -2.44 16.83
N PRO A 141 8.60 -1.21 16.51
CA PRO A 141 7.38 -1.03 15.72
C PRO A 141 7.44 -1.70 14.35
N THR A 142 8.59 -1.62 13.65
CA THR A 142 8.73 -2.26 12.34
C THR A 142 8.66 -3.77 12.41
N ILE A 143 9.35 -4.39 13.39
CA ILE A 143 9.35 -5.83 13.57
C ILE A 143 7.93 -6.31 13.90
N LEU A 144 7.18 -5.59 14.73
CA LEU A 144 5.80 -5.92 15.05
C LEU A 144 4.90 -5.91 13.81
N ILE A 145 4.99 -4.88 12.99
CA ILE A 145 4.18 -4.79 11.76
C ILE A 145 4.61 -5.87 10.77
N CYS A 146 5.92 -6.10 10.58
CA CYS A 146 6.44 -7.16 9.74
C CYS A 146 5.91 -8.54 10.18
N LEU A 147 5.96 -8.84 11.49
CA LEU A 147 5.43 -10.09 12.05
C LEU A 147 3.94 -10.26 11.74
N LEU A 148 3.17 -9.16 11.76
CA LEU A 148 1.75 -9.16 11.42
C LEU A 148 1.49 -9.42 9.93
N ILE A 149 2.44 -9.07 9.06
CA ILE A 149 2.36 -9.29 7.60
C ILE A 149 2.82 -10.70 7.20
N VAL A 150 3.81 -11.29 7.91
CA VAL A 150 4.36 -12.65 7.63
C VAL A 150 3.31 -13.71 7.31
N PRO A 151 2.23 -13.93 8.10
CA PRO A 151 1.27 -14.99 7.82
C PRO A 151 0.54 -14.80 6.49
N PHE A 152 0.49 -13.57 5.97
CA PHE A 152 -0.20 -13.23 4.74
C PHE A 152 0.75 -13.08 3.56
N ASN A 153 1.90 -12.42 3.68
CA ASN A 153 2.84 -12.30 2.57
C ASN A 153 4.27 -12.12 3.04
N LEU A 154 5.04 -13.21 2.99
CA LEU A 154 6.48 -13.19 3.25
C LEU A 154 7.26 -12.30 2.27
N SER A 155 6.89 -12.29 0.98
CA SER A 155 7.55 -11.46 -0.02
C SER A 155 7.46 -9.96 0.31
N THR A 156 6.35 -9.52 0.91
CA THR A 156 6.14 -8.12 1.31
C THR A 156 6.97 -7.73 2.53
N VAL A 157 7.39 -8.69 3.36
CA VAL A 157 8.23 -8.43 4.54
C VAL A 157 9.70 -8.31 4.15
N ILE A 158 10.13 -9.06 3.12
CA ILE A 158 11.51 -9.09 2.65
C ILE A 158 11.87 -7.83 1.86
N LEU A 159 10.89 -7.20 1.22
CA LEU A 159 11.04 -6.03 0.35
C LEU A 159 10.85 -4.72 1.12
#